data_AF-A0A818ES50-F1
#
_entry.id   AF-A0A818ES50-F1
#
_cell.length_a   1.000
_cell.length_b   1.000
_cell.length_c   1.000
_cell.angle_alpha   90.00
_cell.angle_beta   90.00
_cell.angle_gamma   90.00
#
_symmetry.space_group_name_H-M   'P 1'
#
loop_
_entity.id
_entity.type
_entity.pdbx_description
1 polymer ?
#
loop_
_entity_poly.entity_id
_entity_poly.type
_entity_poly.pdbx_seq_one_letter_code
_entity_poly.pdbx_strand_id
1 'polypeptide(L)'
;MNYKVILSQVFLLLLTKSQFYEALLCNGFNVVGDTCCGSQGYYTSTSTCCLGVIKAGNACCGSQGYYTSTSTCCNGVILPGNACCGSQAYYTSTSTCCLGVIKPGNACCGSQGYSTSTSTCCNGVILPGTACCGSQAYYTSTSTCCLGVIKPGNACCGSQGYYTSTSTCCNGVILPGTACCGSQAYYTSSSACCLGVIKPGNACCGSQGYSTSTSTCCNGVILPGNACCGSQAYYTSTSTCCNGVILPGNACCGTQAYYTSSSACCLGVIRPGNACCGTQGYYTSTSTCCNGVILAGNACCGSQAYYTSTSTCCNGVILAGNACCGSQAYYTSSQVCCNGILKAGSVC
;
A
#
# COMPACT_ATOMS: atom_id res chain seq x y z
N MET A 1 49.73 29.79 -20.18
CA MET A 1 48.76 29.09 -21.05
C MET A 1 48.58 27.69 -20.48
N ASN A 2 47.43 27.13 -20.09
CA ASN A 2 46.03 27.57 -20.13
C ASN A 2 45.26 26.75 -19.06
N TYR A 3 45.52 26.99 -17.76
CA TYR A 3 44.78 26.33 -16.66
C TYR A 3 43.34 26.84 -16.49
N LYS A 4 42.93 27.84 -17.29
CA LYS A 4 41.56 28.39 -17.32
C LYS A 4 40.57 27.60 -18.19
N VAL A 5 41.01 26.60 -18.95
CA VAL A 5 40.13 25.92 -19.93
C VAL A 5 39.52 24.61 -19.38
N ILE A 6 40.14 23.97 -18.39
CA ILE A 6 39.64 22.67 -17.87
C ILE A 6 38.58 22.83 -16.77
N LEU A 7 38.66 23.88 -15.95
CA LEU A 7 37.59 24.18 -14.97
C LEU A 7 36.27 24.57 -15.65
N SER A 8 36.30 25.12 -16.87
CA SER A 8 35.08 25.52 -17.57
C SER A 8 34.29 24.34 -18.13
N GLN A 9 34.92 23.19 -18.42
CA GLN A 9 34.21 22.02 -18.96
C GLN A 9 33.71 21.06 -17.86
N VAL A 10 34.41 20.96 -16.72
CA VAL A 10 33.93 20.15 -15.58
C VAL A 10 32.80 20.85 -14.82
N PHE A 11 32.80 22.19 -14.75
CA PHE A 11 31.68 22.95 -14.17
C PHE A 11 30.43 22.92 -15.06
N LEU A 12 30.60 22.81 -16.40
CA LEU A 12 29.49 22.64 -17.34
C LEU A 12 28.87 21.23 -17.31
N LEU A 13 29.64 20.20 -16.92
CA LEU A 13 29.17 18.81 -16.79
C LEU A 13 28.58 18.49 -15.40
N LEU A 14 28.90 19.27 -14.37
CA LEU A 14 28.33 19.09 -13.02
C LEU A 14 27.04 19.89 -12.79
N LEU A 15 26.78 20.93 -13.58
CA LEU A 15 25.52 21.68 -13.54
C LEU A 15 24.34 20.96 -14.23
N THR A 16 24.58 19.88 -14.97
CA THR A 16 23.51 19.14 -15.68
C THR A 16 22.94 17.95 -14.90
N LYS A 17 23.40 17.68 -13.67
CA LYS A 17 22.92 16.51 -12.89
C LYS A 17 22.22 16.80 -11.57
N SER A 18 22.09 18.07 -11.14
CA SER A 18 21.46 18.41 -9.86
C SER A 18 20.20 19.28 -9.94
N GLN A 19 19.66 19.49 -11.15
CA GLN A 19 18.45 20.29 -11.42
C GLN A 19 17.65 19.70 -12.59
N PHE A 20 17.49 18.37 -12.68
CA PHE A 20 16.40 17.81 -13.50
C PHE A 20 15.07 18.13 -12.78
N TYR A 21 14.65 19.39 -12.85
CA TYR A 21 13.25 19.64 -13.19
C TYR A 21 13.04 18.87 -14.50
N GLU A 22 12.05 17.98 -14.55
CA GLU A 22 11.68 17.24 -15.76
C GLU A 22 11.31 18.26 -16.85
N ALA A 23 12.33 18.73 -17.58
CA ALA A 23 12.17 19.57 -18.74
C ALA A 23 11.75 18.64 -19.87
N LEU A 24 10.45 18.56 -20.09
CA LEU A 24 9.85 17.82 -21.18
C LEU A 24 9.90 18.70 -22.43
N LEU A 25 10.30 18.14 -23.58
CA LEU A 25 10.30 18.89 -24.84
C LEU A 25 8.96 18.69 -25.55
N CYS A 26 8.11 19.73 -25.55
CA CYS A 26 6.79 19.70 -26.19
C CYS A 26 6.77 20.66 -27.39
N ASN A 27 6.61 20.13 -28.61
CA ASN A 27 6.63 20.90 -29.86
C ASN A 27 7.81 21.90 -29.97
N GLY A 28 9.00 21.49 -29.52
CA GLY A 28 10.21 22.31 -29.57
C GLY A 28 10.38 23.31 -28.41
N PHE A 29 9.47 23.33 -27.44
CA PHE A 29 9.58 24.14 -26.22
C PHE A 29 9.95 23.25 -25.02
N ASN A 30 10.91 23.70 -24.20
CA ASN A 30 11.16 23.09 -22.90
C ASN A 30 10.07 23.53 -21.93
N VAL A 31 9.34 22.58 -21.36
CA VAL A 31 8.21 22.83 -20.46
C VAL A 31 8.33 21.97 -19.20
N VAL A 32 7.63 22.38 -18.14
CA VAL A 32 7.57 21.68 -16.86
C VAL A 32 6.38 20.71 -16.88
N GLY A 33 6.62 19.44 -16.57
CA GLY A 33 5.59 18.42 -16.51
C GLY A 33 6.11 17.03 -16.86
N ASP A 34 5.25 16.02 -16.72
CA ASP A 34 5.54 14.64 -17.12
C ASP A 34 4.97 14.30 -18.51
N THR A 35 4.04 15.11 -19.05
CA THR A 35 3.36 14.89 -20.35
C THR A 35 3.06 16.19 -21.10
N CYS A 36 2.96 16.12 -22.44
CA CYS A 36 2.65 17.25 -23.32
C CYS A 36 1.17 17.37 -23.67
N CYS A 37 0.67 18.61 -23.71
CA CYS A 37 -0.57 19.00 -24.36
C CYS A 37 -0.27 20.10 -25.39
N GLY A 38 -0.04 19.70 -26.65
CA GLY A 38 0.50 20.60 -27.67
C GLY A 38 1.91 21.08 -27.30
N SER A 39 2.11 22.39 -27.18
CA SER A 39 3.38 23.01 -26.77
C SER A 39 3.48 23.29 -25.27
N GLN A 40 2.52 22.83 -24.46
CA GLN A 40 2.53 22.99 -23.01
C GLN A 40 2.79 21.66 -22.29
N GLY A 41 3.50 21.72 -21.16
CA GLY A 41 3.72 20.58 -20.27
C GLY A 41 2.72 20.59 -19.14
N TYR A 42 2.35 19.41 -18.65
CA TYR A 42 1.49 19.25 -17.48
C TYR A 42 1.85 17.98 -16.71
N TYR A 43 1.33 17.85 -15.48
CA TYR A 43 1.48 16.66 -14.66
C TYR A 43 0.21 15.81 -14.69
N THR A 44 0.32 14.57 -15.15
CA THR A 44 -0.81 13.61 -15.24
C THR A 44 -1.46 13.31 -13.89
N SER A 45 -0.76 13.57 -12.79
CA SER A 45 -1.28 13.43 -11.43
C SER A 45 -2.38 14.43 -11.06
N THR A 46 -2.45 15.59 -11.72
CA THR A 46 -3.41 16.67 -11.39
C THR A 46 -4.18 17.19 -12.59
N SER A 47 -3.73 16.89 -13.81
CA SER A 47 -4.27 17.48 -15.02
C SER A 47 -4.22 16.51 -16.21
N THR A 48 -5.00 16.81 -17.23
CA THR A 48 -5.18 16.00 -18.43
C THR A 48 -5.37 16.90 -19.66
N CYS A 49 -5.00 16.42 -20.85
CA CYS A 49 -5.13 17.16 -22.10
C CYS A 49 -6.41 16.75 -22.84
N CYS A 50 -7.41 17.64 -22.87
CA CYS A 50 -8.68 17.40 -23.56
C CYS A 50 -8.77 18.29 -24.80
N LEU A 51 -8.79 17.68 -25.99
CA LEU A 51 -8.84 18.40 -27.28
C LEU A 51 -7.79 19.51 -27.40
N GLY A 52 -6.56 19.23 -26.95
CA GLY A 52 -5.45 20.18 -27.03
C GLY A 52 -5.45 21.26 -25.94
N VAL A 53 -6.33 21.18 -24.94
CA VAL A 53 -6.38 22.11 -23.81
C VAL A 53 -6.15 21.37 -22.49
N ILE A 54 -5.24 21.87 -21.65
CA ILE A 54 -5.00 21.32 -20.32
C ILE A 54 -6.19 21.62 -19.41
N LYS A 55 -6.71 20.58 -18.75
CA LYS A 55 -7.82 20.64 -17.79
C LYS A 55 -7.42 19.97 -16.48
N ALA A 56 -8.01 20.38 -15.37
CA ALA A 56 -7.87 19.67 -14.11
C ALA A 56 -8.52 18.28 -14.19
N GLY A 57 -7.94 17.28 -13.54
CA GLY A 57 -8.41 15.90 -13.58
C GLY A 57 -7.45 14.94 -14.26
N ASN A 58 -7.81 13.65 -14.30
CA ASN A 58 -7.00 12.57 -14.89
C ASN A 58 -7.70 11.90 -16.08
N ALA A 59 -8.89 12.35 -16.49
CA ALA A 59 -9.63 11.85 -17.65
C ALA A 59 -10.45 12.94 -18.36
N CYS A 60 -10.78 12.72 -19.63
CA CYS A 60 -11.54 13.66 -20.45
C CYS A 60 -12.97 13.16 -20.72
N CYS A 61 -13.92 14.09 -20.66
CA CYS A 61 -15.29 13.91 -21.13
C CYS A 61 -15.56 15.00 -22.18
N GLY A 62 -15.31 14.66 -23.46
CA GLY A 62 -15.24 15.65 -24.53
C GLY A 62 -14.12 16.66 -24.27
N SER A 63 -14.46 17.95 -24.19
CA SER A 63 -13.52 19.05 -23.93
C SER A 63 -13.26 19.33 -22.43
N GLN A 64 -13.94 18.63 -21.53
CA GLN A 64 -13.84 18.83 -20.08
C GLN A 64 -12.94 17.78 -19.43
N GLY A 65 -12.12 18.19 -18.47
CA GLY A 65 -11.36 17.27 -17.61
C GLY A 65 -12.12 16.94 -16.33
N TYR A 66 -11.93 15.73 -15.80
CA TYR A 66 -12.53 15.30 -14.54
C TYR A 66 -11.63 14.29 -13.81
N TYR A 67 -11.92 14.06 -12.52
CA TYR A 67 -11.23 13.05 -11.72
C TYR A 67 -12.04 11.75 -11.67
N THR A 68 -11.46 10.65 -12.15
CA THR A 68 -12.10 9.31 -12.14
C THR A 68 -12.35 8.75 -10.75
N SER A 69 -11.73 9.34 -9.71
CA SER A 69 -11.97 8.97 -8.31
C SER A 69 -13.32 9.46 -7.78
N THR A 70 -13.91 10.49 -8.37
CA THR A 70 -15.15 11.12 -7.88
C THR A 70 -16.28 11.14 -8.90
N SER A 71 -15.96 11.01 -10.18
CA SER A 71 -16.91 11.18 -11.28
C SER A 71 -16.58 10.30 -12.48
N THR A 72 -17.57 10.12 -13.35
CA THR A 72 -17.48 9.35 -14.59
C THR A 72 -18.17 10.11 -15.73
N CYS A 73 -17.67 9.94 -16.95
CA CYS A 73 -18.28 10.47 -18.17
C CYS A 73 -19.29 9.48 -18.76
N CYS A 74 -20.59 9.82 -18.75
CA CYS A 74 -21.64 9.02 -19.39
C CYS A 74 -22.28 9.82 -20.53
N ASN A 75 -22.19 9.31 -21.76
CA ASN A 75 -22.71 9.98 -22.97
C ASN A 75 -22.32 11.46 -23.09
N GLY A 76 -21.06 11.78 -22.78
CA GLY A 76 -20.52 13.14 -22.89
C GLY A 76 -20.85 14.06 -21.71
N VAL A 77 -21.49 13.55 -20.65
CA VAL A 77 -21.79 14.31 -19.43
C VAL A 77 -20.99 13.76 -18.25
N ILE A 78 -20.31 14.64 -17.51
CA ILE A 78 -19.60 14.28 -16.28
C ILE A 78 -20.61 14.21 -15.14
N LEU A 79 -20.71 13.05 -14.50
CA LEU A 79 -21.66 12.78 -13.42
C LEU A 79 -20.94 12.16 -12.21
N PRO A 80 -21.42 12.37 -10.97
CA PRO A 80 -20.91 11.66 -9.79
C PRO A 80 -21.12 10.15 -9.92
N GLY A 81 -20.08 9.36 -9.66
CA GLY A 81 -20.11 7.91 -9.83
C GLY A 81 -18.79 7.37 -10.39
N ASN A 82 -18.72 6.06 -10.55
CA ASN A 82 -17.55 5.37 -11.13
C ASN A 82 -17.92 4.42 -12.29
N ALA A 83 -19.20 4.31 -12.67
CA ALA A 83 -19.67 3.52 -13.81
C ALA A 83 -20.92 4.14 -14.46
N CYS A 84 -21.20 3.75 -15.71
CA CYS A 84 -22.36 4.22 -16.48
C CYS A 84 -23.39 3.10 -16.72
N CYS A 85 -24.66 3.48 -16.67
CA CYS A 85 -25.79 2.69 -17.15
C CYS A 85 -26.58 3.54 -18.16
N GLY A 86 -26.24 3.42 -19.44
CA GLY A 86 -26.67 4.38 -20.45
C GLY A 86 -26.12 5.79 -20.14
N SER A 87 -27.01 6.78 -20.08
CA SER A 87 -26.64 8.18 -19.78
C SER A 87 -26.56 8.50 -18.27
N GLN A 88 -26.82 7.54 -17.39
CA GLN A 88 -26.78 7.75 -15.94
C GLN A 88 -25.49 7.18 -15.33
N ALA A 89 -24.91 7.87 -14.36
CA ALA A 89 -23.80 7.35 -13.57
C ALA A 89 -24.27 6.73 -12.25
N TYR A 90 -23.50 5.79 -11.72
CA TYR A 90 -23.73 5.16 -10.42
C TYR A 90 -22.41 4.76 -9.75
N TYR A 91 -22.48 4.38 -8.47
CA TYR A 91 -21.36 3.81 -7.72
C TYR A 91 -21.47 2.28 -7.68
N THR A 92 -20.47 1.57 -8.21
CA THR A 92 -20.42 0.10 -8.24
C THR A 92 -20.39 -0.57 -6.86
N SER A 93 -20.10 0.19 -5.80
CA SER A 93 -20.13 -0.28 -4.42
C SER A 93 -21.56 -0.47 -3.88
N THR A 94 -22.54 0.25 -4.41
CA THR A 94 -23.94 0.25 -3.92
C THR A 94 -24.97 -0.11 -4.98
N SER A 95 -24.61 -0.04 -6.26
CA SER A 95 -25.52 -0.20 -7.38
C SER A 95 -24.86 -0.86 -8.58
N THR A 96 -25.68 -1.41 -9.48
CA THR A 96 -25.26 -2.11 -10.68
C THR A 96 -26.22 -1.85 -11.84
N CYS A 97 -25.78 -2.02 -13.09
CA CYS A 97 -26.61 -1.82 -14.27
C CYS A 97 -27.11 -3.18 -14.79
N CYS A 98 -28.39 -3.48 -14.58
CA CYS A 98 -29.01 -4.71 -15.07
C CYS A 98 -29.94 -4.40 -16.23
N LEU A 99 -29.62 -4.92 -17.42
CA LEU A 99 -30.40 -4.71 -18.65
C LEU A 99 -30.70 -3.21 -18.92
N GLY A 100 -29.71 -2.36 -18.71
CA GLY A 100 -29.83 -0.92 -18.94
C GLY A 100 -30.55 -0.13 -17.84
N VAL A 101 -30.86 -0.76 -16.71
CA VAL A 101 -31.49 -0.10 -15.55
C VAL A 101 -30.59 -0.20 -14.32
N ILE A 102 -30.37 0.92 -13.62
CA ILE A 102 -29.63 0.93 -12.35
C ILE A 102 -30.47 0.25 -11.27
N LYS A 103 -29.87 -0.73 -10.59
CA LYS A 103 -30.47 -1.49 -9.48
C LYS A 103 -29.58 -1.43 -8.25
N PRO A 104 -30.14 -1.50 -7.03
CA PRO A 104 -29.35 -1.68 -5.81
C PRO A 104 -28.52 -2.97 -5.83
N GLY A 105 -27.38 -2.97 -5.14
CA GLY A 105 -26.46 -4.10 -5.09
C GLY A 105 -25.37 -4.04 -6.15
N ASN A 106 -24.45 -5.00 -6.16
CA ASN A 106 -23.24 -4.98 -6.99
C ASN A 106 -23.21 -6.08 -8.08
N ALA A 107 -24.27 -6.88 -8.22
CA ALA A 107 -24.39 -7.91 -9.24
C ALA A 107 -25.82 -8.07 -9.77
N CYS A 108 -25.97 -8.64 -10.96
CA CYS A 108 -27.26 -8.84 -11.62
C CYS A 108 -27.66 -10.32 -11.65
N CYS A 109 -28.94 -10.58 -11.39
CA CYS A 109 -29.59 -11.86 -11.64
C CYS A 109 -30.76 -11.60 -12.60
N GLY A 110 -30.51 -11.74 -13.90
CA GLY A 110 -31.42 -11.23 -14.93
C GLY A 110 -31.59 -9.70 -14.83
N SER A 111 -32.82 -9.23 -14.65
CA SER A 111 -33.16 -7.81 -14.53
C SER A 111 -33.07 -7.26 -13.10
N GLN A 112 -32.81 -8.11 -12.11
CA GLN A 112 -32.76 -7.74 -10.70
C GLN A 112 -31.31 -7.54 -10.24
N GLY A 113 -31.08 -6.50 -9.42
CA GLY A 113 -29.80 -6.30 -8.73
C GLY A 113 -29.79 -6.97 -7.36
N TYR A 114 -28.63 -7.42 -6.92
CA TYR A 114 -28.44 -7.99 -5.58
C TYR A 114 -27.02 -7.71 -5.05
N SER A 115 -26.84 -7.85 -3.73
CA SER A 115 -25.53 -7.73 -3.08
C SER A 115 -24.87 -9.10 -2.94
N THR A 116 -23.69 -9.29 -3.53
CA THR A 116 -22.91 -10.55 -3.47
C THR A 116 -22.43 -10.91 -2.06
N SER A 117 -22.47 -9.96 -1.12
CA SER A 117 -22.12 -10.20 0.28
C SER A 117 -23.20 -10.95 1.07
N THR A 118 -24.45 -10.90 0.62
CA THR A 118 -25.61 -11.49 1.33
C THR A 118 -26.42 -12.45 0.48
N SER A 119 -26.29 -12.37 -0.84
CA SER A 119 -27.12 -13.12 -1.78
C SER A 119 -26.34 -13.53 -3.02
N THR A 120 -26.84 -14.55 -3.71
CA THR A 120 -26.25 -15.08 -4.95
C THR A 120 -27.36 -15.47 -5.93
N CYS A 121 -27.04 -15.53 -7.22
CA CYS A 121 -27.97 -15.89 -8.27
C CYS A 121 -27.75 -17.36 -8.69
N CYS A 122 -28.65 -18.26 -8.28
CA CYS A 122 -28.59 -19.67 -8.67
C CYS A 122 -29.72 -19.97 -9.65
N ASN A 123 -29.37 -20.40 -10.87
CA ASN A 123 -30.33 -20.70 -11.93
C ASN A 123 -31.38 -19.59 -12.15
N GLY A 124 -30.94 -18.33 -12.14
CA GLY A 124 -31.79 -17.17 -12.36
C GLY A 124 -32.63 -16.72 -11.17
N VAL A 125 -32.46 -17.34 -9.99
CA VAL A 125 -33.15 -16.95 -8.75
C VAL A 125 -32.15 -16.36 -7.76
N ILE A 126 -32.47 -15.19 -7.22
CA ILE A 126 -31.70 -14.57 -6.12
C ILE A 126 -32.05 -15.29 -4.82
N LEU A 127 -31.05 -15.85 -4.17
CA LEU A 127 -31.17 -16.60 -2.92
C LEU A 127 -30.19 -16.07 -1.86
N PRO A 128 -30.51 -16.14 -0.56
CA PRO A 128 -29.57 -15.79 0.51
C PRO A 128 -28.40 -16.78 0.54
N GLY A 129 -27.18 -16.25 0.57
CA GLY A 129 -25.94 -17.02 0.44
C GLY A 129 -24.91 -16.34 -0.46
N THR A 130 -23.69 -16.85 -0.50
CA THR A 130 -22.58 -16.27 -1.29
C THR A 130 -22.13 -17.16 -2.44
N ALA A 131 -22.61 -18.40 -2.53
CA ALA A 131 -22.29 -19.35 -3.60
C ALA A 131 -23.46 -20.32 -3.89
N CYS A 132 -23.42 -20.95 -5.07
CA CYS A 132 -24.43 -21.90 -5.51
C CYS A 132 -23.91 -23.35 -5.46
N CYS A 133 -24.78 -24.27 -5.06
CA CYS A 133 -24.62 -25.71 -5.18
C CYS A 133 -25.82 -26.25 -5.97
N GLY A 134 -25.68 -26.35 -7.29
CA GLY A 134 -26.83 -26.51 -8.18
C GLY A 134 -27.78 -25.31 -8.07
N SER A 135 -29.07 -25.58 -7.83
CA SER A 135 -30.11 -24.54 -7.67
C SER A 135 -30.20 -23.96 -6.25
N GLN A 136 -29.42 -24.46 -5.29
CA GLN A 136 -29.45 -23.98 -3.90
C GLN A 136 -28.30 -23.02 -3.61
N ALA A 137 -28.54 -22.01 -2.78
CA ALA A 137 -27.50 -21.12 -2.28
C ALA A 137 -27.00 -21.53 -0.89
N TYR A 138 -25.75 -21.19 -0.59
CA TYR A 138 -25.15 -21.39 0.73
C TYR A 138 -24.12 -20.30 1.04
N TYR A 139 -23.75 -20.15 2.31
CA TYR A 139 -22.67 -19.26 2.74
C TYR A 139 -21.34 -20.00 2.78
N THR A 140 -20.36 -19.52 2.00
CA THR A 140 -19.01 -20.10 1.93
C THR A 140 -18.22 -20.05 3.23
N SER A 141 -18.66 -19.23 4.20
CA SER A 141 -18.06 -19.15 5.53
C SER A 141 -18.39 -20.33 6.43
N THR A 142 -19.51 -21.03 6.20
CA THR A 142 -20.01 -22.12 7.06
C THR A 142 -20.30 -23.40 6.30
N SER A 143 -20.38 -23.35 4.97
CA SER A 143 -20.74 -24.49 4.13
C SER A 143 -19.99 -24.50 2.81
N THR A 144 -19.95 -25.68 2.19
CA THR A 144 -19.30 -25.95 0.91
C THR A 144 -20.14 -26.90 0.07
N CYS A 145 -19.94 -26.92 -1.25
CA CYS A 145 -20.64 -27.81 -2.16
C CYS A 145 -19.75 -28.99 -2.54
N CYS A 146 -20.03 -30.18 -1.99
CA CYS A 146 -19.28 -31.40 -2.28
C CYS A 146 -20.12 -32.34 -3.14
N LEU A 147 -19.67 -32.59 -4.37
CA LEU A 147 -20.37 -33.43 -5.35
C LEU A 147 -21.86 -33.05 -5.51
N GLY A 148 -22.15 -31.75 -5.58
CA GLY A 148 -23.51 -31.24 -5.77
C GLY A 148 -24.37 -31.22 -4.50
N VAL A 149 -23.82 -31.54 -3.32
CA VAL A 149 -24.53 -31.50 -2.04
C VAL A 149 -23.88 -30.48 -1.11
N ILE A 150 -24.69 -29.62 -0.49
CA ILE A 150 -24.22 -28.66 0.52
C ILE A 150 -23.84 -29.42 1.79
N LYS A 151 -22.62 -29.19 2.28
CA LYS A 151 -22.07 -29.78 3.51
C LYS A 151 -21.53 -28.68 4.43
N PRO A 152 -21.57 -28.86 5.77
CA PRO A 152 -20.86 -27.98 6.68
C PRO A 152 -19.36 -27.97 6.39
N GLY A 153 -18.71 -26.82 6.60
CA GLY A 153 -17.26 -26.66 6.34
C GLY A 153 -16.95 -25.75 5.15
N ASN A 154 -15.66 -25.54 4.87
CA ASN A 154 -15.20 -24.68 3.78
C ASN A 154 -14.34 -25.42 2.74
N ALA A 155 -14.19 -26.75 2.86
CA ALA A 155 -13.50 -27.60 1.89
C ALA A 155 -14.13 -29.01 1.83
N CYS A 156 -13.86 -29.71 0.72
CA CYS A 156 -14.39 -31.05 0.48
C CYS A 156 -13.30 -32.13 0.55
N CYS A 157 -13.63 -33.27 1.14
CA CYS A 157 -12.86 -34.50 1.08
C CYS A 157 -13.78 -35.59 0.51
N GLY A 158 -13.74 -35.77 -0.81
CA GLY A 158 -14.76 -36.53 -1.52
C GLY A 158 -16.14 -35.90 -1.37
N SER A 159 -17.12 -36.66 -0.86
CA SER A 159 -18.50 -36.21 -0.64
C SER A 159 -18.73 -35.51 0.72
N GLN A 160 -17.71 -35.44 1.57
CA GLN A 160 -17.81 -34.87 2.92
C GLN A 160 -17.23 -33.46 2.96
N GLY A 161 -17.88 -32.56 3.71
CA GLY A 161 -17.36 -31.22 4.00
C GLY A 161 -16.58 -31.19 5.31
N TYR A 162 -15.59 -30.30 5.42
CA TYR A 162 -14.82 -30.08 6.65
C TYR A 162 -14.32 -28.63 6.75
N TYR A 163 -13.90 -28.22 7.96
CA TYR A 163 -13.28 -26.91 8.21
C TYR A 163 -11.76 -27.02 8.16
N THR A 164 -11.14 -26.32 7.22
CA THR A 164 -9.67 -26.26 7.04
C THR A 164 -8.90 -25.69 8.23
N SER A 165 -9.59 -24.98 9.13
CA SER A 165 -9.02 -24.45 10.37
C SER A 165 -8.75 -25.52 11.44
N THR A 166 -9.43 -26.66 11.38
CA THR A 166 -9.33 -27.74 12.39
C THR A 166 -9.01 -29.11 11.81
N SER A 167 -9.26 -29.30 10.52
CA SER A 167 -9.14 -30.59 9.86
C SER A 167 -8.59 -30.44 8.44
N THR A 168 -8.03 -31.51 7.91
CA THR A 168 -7.51 -31.60 6.54
C THR A 168 -7.83 -32.95 5.92
N CYS A 169 -7.83 -33.02 4.60
CA CYS A 169 -8.11 -34.24 3.83
C CYS A 169 -6.80 -34.88 3.38
N CYS A 170 -6.38 -35.98 4.02
CA CYS A 170 -5.18 -36.72 3.62
C CYS A 170 -5.61 -38.06 3.01
N ASN A 171 -5.25 -38.28 1.74
CA ASN A 171 -5.62 -39.48 0.99
C ASN A 171 -7.11 -39.84 1.07
N GLY A 172 -7.99 -38.83 0.99
CA GLY A 172 -9.44 -39.03 1.02
C GLY A 172 -10.04 -39.23 2.41
N VAL A 173 -9.25 -39.11 3.48
CA VAL A 173 -9.72 -39.19 4.87
C VAL A 173 -9.61 -37.82 5.54
N ILE A 174 -10.70 -37.37 6.18
CA ILE A 174 -10.69 -36.15 7.00
C ILE A 174 -10.05 -36.47 8.34
N LEU A 175 -8.99 -35.76 8.68
CA LEU A 175 -8.22 -35.94 9.91
C LEU A 175 -8.04 -34.59 10.64
N PRO A 176 -7.96 -34.56 11.99
CA PRO A 176 -7.62 -33.35 12.74
C PRO A 176 -6.22 -32.84 12.37
N GLY A 177 -6.09 -31.54 12.09
CA GLY A 177 -4.86 -30.92 11.62
C GLY A 177 -5.09 -29.99 10.43
N THR A 178 -4.09 -29.20 10.07
CA THR A 178 -4.18 -28.19 9.00
C THR A 178 -3.36 -28.54 7.76
N ALA A 179 -2.52 -29.59 7.83
CA ALA A 179 -1.71 -30.06 6.70
C ALA A 179 -1.48 -31.57 6.74
N CYS A 180 -1.11 -32.15 5.60
CA CYS A 180 -0.81 -33.57 5.46
C CYS A 180 0.70 -33.83 5.38
N CYS A 181 1.12 -34.94 5.98
CA CYS A 181 2.44 -35.54 5.83
C CYS A 181 2.24 -37.00 5.41
N GLY A 182 2.23 -37.26 4.11
CA GLY A 182 1.70 -38.52 3.57
C GLY A 182 0.21 -38.67 3.90
N SER A 183 -0.16 -39.79 4.53
CA SER A 183 -1.54 -40.08 4.95
C SER A 183 -1.91 -39.53 6.33
N GLN A 184 -0.97 -38.93 7.07
CA GLN A 184 -1.22 -38.37 8.40
C GLN A 184 -1.45 -36.87 8.34
N ALA A 185 -2.30 -36.36 9.23
CA ALA A 185 -2.49 -34.92 9.42
C ALA A 185 -1.70 -34.39 10.61
N TYR A 186 -1.35 -33.11 10.56
CA TYR A 186 -0.70 -32.38 11.65
C TYR A 186 -1.11 -30.90 11.66
N TYR A 187 -0.89 -30.21 12.78
CA TYR A 187 -1.07 -28.77 12.88
C TYR A 187 0.23 -28.03 12.54
N THR A 188 0.20 -27.20 11.51
CA THR A 188 1.36 -26.42 11.05
C THR A 188 1.88 -25.43 12.08
N SER A 189 1.08 -25.08 13.10
CA SER A 189 1.48 -24.21 14.20
C SER A 189 2.43 -24.86 15.20
N SER A 190 2.44 -26.19 15.30
CA SER A 190 3.20 -26.93 16.33
C SER A 190 4.02 -28.09 15.76
N SER A 191 3.88 -28.41 14.48
CA SER A 191 4.56 -29.52 13.82
C SER A 191 4.84 -29.21 12.36
N ALA A 192 5.80 -29.93 11.77
CA ALA A 192 6.22 -29.81 10.38
C ALA A 192 6.47 -31.19 9.77
N CYS A 193 6.23 -31.33 8.47
CA CYS A 193 6.53 -32.56 7.73
C CYS A 193 7.95 -32.50 7.15
N CYS A 194 8.93 -33.09 7.83
CA CYS A 194 10.32 -33.06 7.44
C CYS A 194 10.70 -34.39 6.79
N LEU A 195 11.01 -34.38 5.48
CA LEU A 195 11.30 -35.56 4.69
C LEU A 195 10.25 -36.68 4.84
N GLY A 196 8.97 -36.31 4.84
CA GLY A 196 7.86 -37.26 4.95
C GLY A 196 7.55 -37.74 6.37
N VAL A 197 8.21 -37.20 7.40
CA VAL A 197 7.96 -37.53 8.80
C VAL A 197 7.50 -36.30 9.58
N ILE A 198 6.44 -36.42 10.36
CA ILE A 198 5.97 -35.34 11.24
C ILE A 198 6.96 -35.16 12.40
N LYS A 199 7.44 -33.92 12.58
CA LYS A 199 8.36 -33.54 13.66
C LYS A 199 7.76 -32.39 14.48
N PRO A 200 8.07 -32.30 15.80
CA PRO A 200 7.72 -31.14 16.61
C PRO A 200 8.35 -29.85 16.07
N GLY A 201 7.64 -28.73 16.20
CA GLY A 201 8.05 -27.43 15.68
C GLY A 201 7.46 -27.13 14.30
N ASN A 202 7.28 -25.85 13.98
CA ASN A 202 6.56 -25.39 12.79
C ASN A 202 7.44 -25.23 11.52
N ALA A 203 8.71 -25.63 11.56
CA ALA A 203 9.61 -25.59 10.41
C ALA A 203 10.61 -26.76 10.41
N CYS A 204 11.21 -27.02 9.25
CA CYS A 204 12.20 -28.09 9.06
C CYS A 204 13.60 -27.54 8.84
N CYS A 205 14.59 -28.19 9.45
CA CYS A 205 16.00 -28.02 9.18
C CYS A 205 16.57 -29.39 8.79
N GLY A 206 16.57 -29.68 7.48
CA GLY A 206 16.78 -31.04 6.99
C GLY A 206 15.68 -31.99 7.47
N SER A 207 16.05 -33.06 8.17
CA SER A 207 15.13 -34.06 8.72
C SER A 207 14.58 -33.72 10.12
N GLN A 208 15.07 -32.64 10.74
CA GLN A 208 14.68 -32.22 12.09
C GLN A 208 13.62 -31.12 12.04
N GLY A 209 12.67 -31.15 12.96
CA GLY A 209 11.72 -30.07 13.18
C GLY A 209 12.25 -29.07 14.21
N TYR A 210 11.86 -27.80 14.08
CA TYR A 210 12.16 -26.75 15.05
C TYR A 210 11.06 -25.70 15.11
N SER A 211 11.02 -24.94 16.21
CA SER A 211 10.09 -23.82 16.38
C SER A 211 10.73 -22.51 15.93
N THR A 212 10.16 -21.85 14.92
CA THR A 212 10.65 -20.55 14.41
C THR A 212 10.51 -19.41 15.41
N SER A 213 9.73 -19.60 16.48
CA SER A 213 9.60 -18.63 17.58
C SER A 213 10.81 -18.61 18.51
N THR A 214 11.60 -19.68 18.56
CA THR A 214 12.74 -19.81 19.50
C THR A 214 14.07 -20.03 18.78
N SER A 215 14.03 -20.60 17.58
CA SER A 215 15.22 -21.05 16.84
C SER A 215 15.09 -20.77 15.35
N THR A 216 16.22 -20.82 14.65
CA THR A 216 16.32 -20.72 13.19
C THR A 216 17.27 -21.79 12.65
N CYS A 217 17.15 -22.11 11.36
CA CYS A 217 18.01 -23.08 10.67
C CYS A 217 19.07 -22.34 9.85
N CYS A 218 20.32 -22.35 10.28
CA CYS A 218 21.44 -21.75 9.55
C CYS A 218 22.36 -22.85 9.03
N ASN A 219 22.52 -22.94 7.71
CA ASN A 219 23.33 -23.97 7.05
C ASN A 219 23.05 -25.41 7.54
N GLY A 220 21.77 -25.74 7.75
CA GLY A 220 21.36 -27.08 8.19
C GLY A 220 21.51 -27.34 9.69
N VAL A 221 21.88 -26.34 10.49
CA VAL A 221 21.96 -26.45 11.96
C VAL A 221 20.86 -25.60 12.61
N ILE A 222 20.13 -26.18 13.57
CA ILE A 222 19.13 -25.47 14.37
C ILE A 222 19.84 -24.74 15.49
N LEU A 223 19.66 -23.43 15.57
CA LEU A 223 20.33 -22.55 16.53
C LEU A 223 19.32 -21.57 17.16
N PRO A 224 19.49 -21.17 18.44
CA PRO A 224 18.66 -20.13 19.05
C PRO A 224 18.81 -18.80 18.31
N GLY A 225 17.68 -18.16 17.96
CA GLY A 225 17.66 -16.94 17.17
C GLY A 225 16.51 -16.91 16.17
N ASN A 226 16.35 -15.80 15.46
CA ASN A 226 15.31 -15.62 14.44
C ASN A 226 15.86 -15.19 13.06
N ALA A 227 17.18 -15.05 12.92
CA ALA A 227 17.84 -14.75 11.66
C ALA A 227 19.23 -15.40 11.59
N CYS A 228 19.74 -15.59 10.37
CA CYS A 228 21.06 -16.15 10.11
C CYS A 228 22.03 -15.10 9.60
N CYS A 229 23.29 -15.20 10.02
CA CYS A 229 24.44 -14.48 9.49
C CYS A 229 25.50 -15.52 9.13
N GLY A 230 25.49 -15.97 7.87
CA GLY A 230 26.21 -17.19 7.49
C GLY A 230 25.67 -18.41 8.23
N SER A 231 26.55 -19.13 8.93
CA SER A 231 26.20 -20.32 9.72
C SER A 231 25.80 -20.01 11.18
N GLN A 232 25.82 -18.74 11.60
CA GLN A 232 25.46 -18.34 12.95
C GLN A 232 24.03 -17.78 12.99
N ALA A 233 23.32 -18.04 14.09
CA ALA A 233 22.04 -17.41 14.36
C ALA A 233 22.17 -16.19 15.28
N TYR A 234 21.24 -15.26 15.17
CA TYR A 234 21.12 -14.11 16.05
C TYR A 234 19.66 -13.69 16.24
N TYR A 235 19.42 -12.80 17.21
CA TYR A 235 18.13 -12.15 17.42
C TYR A 235 18.14 -10.75 16.79
N THR A 236 17.23 -10.51 15.84
CA THR A 236 17.09 -9.20 15.16
C THR A 236 16.66 -8.06 16.08
N SER A 237 16.17 -8.38 17.29
CA SER A 237 15.82 -7.40 18.31
C SER A 237 17.04 -6.77 19.00
N THR A 238 18.19 -7.44 19.00
CA THR A 238 19.40 -6.98 19.70
C THR A 238 20.58 -6.76 18.76
N SER A 239 20.62 -7.49 17.64
CA SER A 239 21.75 -7.51 16.72
C SER A 239 21.30 -7.51 15.26
N THR A 240 22.24 -7.20 14.36
CA THR A 240 22.07 -7.25 12.91
C THR A 240 23.31 -7.88 12.26
N CYS A 241 23.16 -8.40 11.04
CA CYS A 241 24.25 -9.00 10.27
C CYS A 241 24.77 -8.00 9.23
N CYS A 242 25.96 -7.46 9.43
CA CYS A 242 26.60 -6.54 8.48
C CYS A 242 27.82 -7.23 7.86
N ASN A 243 27.80 -7.45 6.54
CA ASN A 243 28.87 -8.12 5.81
C ASN A 243 29.31 -9.46 6.45
N GLY A 244 28.35 -10.26 6.90
CA GLY A 244 28.63 -11.58 7.48
C GLY A 244 29.08 -11.56 8.94
N VAL A 245 29.09 -10.40 9.61
CA VAL A 245 29.39 -10.27 11.05
C VAL A 245 28.14 -9.87 11.82
N ILE A 246 27.85 -10.57 12.92
CA ILE A 246 26.77 -10.23 13.84
C ILE A 246 27.26 -9.12 14.77
N LEU A 247 26.55 -7.99 14.78
CA LEU A 247 26.91 -6.81 15.55
C LEU A 247 25.68 -6.25 16.30
N PRO A 248 25.84 -5.67 17.50
CA PRO A 248 24.74 -4.99 18.20
C PRO A 248 24.18 -3.83 17.38
N GLY A 249 22.86 -3.78 17.21
CA GLY A 249 22.19 -2.79 16.36
C GLY A 249 21.03 -3.40 15.57
N ASN A 250 20.30 -2.56 14.84
CA ASN A 250 19.16 -2.98 14.01
C ASN A 250 19.27 -2.53 12.55
N ALA A 251 20.36 -1.85 12.17
CA ALA A 251 20.66 -1.46 10.80
C ALA A 251 22.17 -1.46 10.53
N CYS A 252 22.54 -1.58 9.26
CA CYS A 252 23.93 -1.56 8.81
C CYS A 252 24.27 -0.26 8.09
N CYS A 253 25.47 0.25 8.35
CA CYS A 253 26.11 1.31 7.58
C CYS A 253 27.45 0.77 7.08
N GLY A 254 27.44 0.18 5.87
CA GLY A 254 28.57 -0.60 5.38
C GLY A 254 28.80 -1.86 6.23
N THR A 255 29.97 -1.95 6.86
CA THR A 255 30.35 -3.08 7.75
C THR A 255 29.99 -2.86 9.22
N GLN A 256 29.53 -1.66 9.59
CA GLN A 256 29.20 -1.31 10.97
C GLN A 256 27.69 -1.42 11.21
N ALA A 257 27.30 -1.80 12.42
CA ALA A 257 25.91 -1.76 12.87
C ALA A 257 25.64 -0.50 13.70
N TYR A 258 24.38 -0.07 13.71
CA TYR A 258 23.89 1.02 14.54
C TYR A 258 22.43 0.81 14.94
N TYR A 259 21.97 1.60 15.92
CA TYR A 259 20.56 1.66 16.31
C TYR A 259 19.87 2.84 15.61
N THR A 260 18.87 2.56 14.78
CA THR A 260 18.11 3.58 14.04
C THR A 260 17.38 4.60 14.93
N SER A 261 17.18 4.29 16.21
CA SER A 261 16.58 5.20 17.18
C SER A 261 17.52 6.33 17.62
N SER A 262 18.84 6.13 17.53
CA SER A 262 19.84 7.08 18.03
C SER A 262 20.88 7.48 17.01
N SER A 263 20.98 6.77 15.88
CA SER A 263 21.95 7.01 14.82
C SER A 263 21.37 6.76 13.42
N ALA A 264 21.95 7.38 12.42
CA ALA A 264 21.57 7.28 11.02
C ALA A 264 22.81 7.12 10.12
N CYS A 265 22.70 6.37 9.04
CA CYS A 265 23.77 6.19 8.06
C CYS A 265 23.67 7.26 6.97
N CYS A 266 24.42 8.34 7.11
CA CYS A 266 24.38 9.47 6.17
C CYS A 266 25.58 9.38 5.22
N LEU A 267 25.32 9.06 3.95
CA LEU A 267 26.34 8.83 2.92
C LEU A 267 27.43 7.84 3.36
N GLY A 268 27.02 6.73 3.98
CA GLY A 268 27.94 5.66 4.42
C GLY A 268 28.66 5.94 5.74
N VAL A 269 28.33 7.04 6.44
CA VAL A 269 28.90 7.36 7.75
C VAL A 269 27.80 7.38 8.81
N ILE A 270 28.03 6.70 9.94
CA ILE A 270 27.11 6.73 11.08
C ILE A 270 27.20 8.09 11.76
N ARG A 271 26.05 8.74 11.94
CA ARG A 271 25.90 10.04 12.60
C ARG A 271 24.87 9.95 13.74
N PRO A 272 25.02 10.70 14.84
CA PRO A 272 23.98 10.85 15.84
C PRO A 272 22.68 11.41 15.22
N GLY A 273 21.53 10.92 15.68
CA GLY A 273 20.21 11.26 15.11
C GLY A 273 19.53 10.08 14.42
N ASN A 274 18.23 10.11 14.18
CA ASN A 274 17.47 9.01 13.55
C ASN A 274 17.11 9.29 12.07
N ALA A 275 17.57 10.42 11.51
CA ALA A 275 17.39 10.78 10.11
C ALA A 275 18.62 11.55 9.58
N CYS A 276 18.74 11.64 8.26
CA CYS A 276 19.83 12.34 7.58
C CYS A 276 19.34 13.61 6.89
N CYS A 277 20.12 14.68 7.00
CA CYS A 277 20.02 15.90 6.22
C CYS A 277 21.35 16.11 5.49
N GLY A 278 21.44 15.58 4.26
CA GLY A 278 22.72 15.45 3.56
C GLY A 278 23.68 14.52 4.30
N THR A 279 24.84 15.05 4.72
CA THR A 279 25.88 14.31 5.47
C THR A 279 25.70 14.32 6.98
N GLN A 280 24.75 15.11 7.50
CA GLN A 280 24.52 15.27 8.93
C GLN A 280 23.34 14.42 9.40
N GLY A 281 23.46 13.85 10.59
CA GLY A 281 22.35 13.21 11.29
C GLY A 281 21.59 14.22 12.16
N TYR A 282 20.29 14.00 12.33
CA TYR A 282 19.45 14.78 13.24
C TYR A 282 18.35 13.93 13.86
N TYR A 283 17.77 14.41 14.97
CA TYR A 283 16.64 13.76 15.62
C TYR A 283 15.31 14.35 15.12
N THR A 284 14.48 13.52 14.50
CA THR A 284 13.14 13.92 14.00
C THR A 284 12.18 14.33 15.10
N SER A 285 12.48 14.01 16.36
CA SER A 285 11.71 14.43 17.53
C SER A 285 11.91 15.90 17.90
N THR A 286 13.04 16.51 17.51
CA THR A 286 13.38 17.89 17.87
C THR A 286 13.57 18.79 16.66
N SER A 287 13.93 18.22 15.52
CA SER A 287 14.34 18.95 14.32
C SER A 287 13.81 18.30 13.05
N THR A 288 13.79 19.06 11.96
CA THR A 288 13.45 18.58 10.62
C THR A 288 14.45 19.13 9.59
N CYS A 289 14.56 18.47 8.44
CA CYS A 289 15.45 18.88 7.36
C CYS A 289 14.65 19.60 6.26
N CYS A 290 14.82 20.92 6.14
CA CYS A 290 14.18 21.70 5.08
C CYS A 290 15.24 22.20 4.10
N ASN A 291 15.14 21.82 2.83
CA ASN A 291 16.11 22.19 1.78
C ASN A 291 17.59 21.95 2.18
N GLY A 292 17.87 20.84 2.86
CA GLY A 292 19.23 20.48 3.27
C GLY A 292 19.73 21.19 4.54
N VAL A 293 18.88 21.94 5.24
CA VAL A 293 19.21 22.59 6.51
C VAL A 293 18.40 21.95 7.65
N ILE A 294 19.09 21.62 8.76
CA ILE A 294 18.46 21.10 9.97
C ILE A 294 17.93 22.28 10.78
N LEU A 295 16.63 22.28 11.07
CA LEU A 295 15.93 23.36 11.75
C LEU A 295 15.03 22.79 12.86
N ALA A 296 14.84 23.55 13.94
CA ALA A 296 13.91 23.17 15.00
C ALA A 296 12.45 23.17 14.48
N GLY A 297 11.74 22.07 14.68
CA GLY A 297 10.40 21.85 14.11
C GLY A 297 10.20 20.41 13.67
N ASN A 298 8.98 20.07 13.26
CA ASN A 298 8.62 18.73 12.79
C ASN A 298 8.00 18.71 11.37
N ALA A 299 7.86 19.86 10.73
CA ALA A 299 7.40 19.99 9.35
C ALA A 299 8.09 21.17 8.64
N CYS A 300 8.12 21.12 7.31
CA CYS A 300 8.69 22.17 6.46
C CYS A 300 7.60 22.95 5.73
N CYS A 301 7.78 24.26 5.66
CA CYS A 301 7.05 25.17 4.78
C CYS A 301 8.08 25.86 3.89
N GLY A 302 8.32 25.28 2.70
CA GLY A 302 9.48 25.65 1.89
C GLY A 302 10.79 25.34 2.62
N SER A 303 11.64 26.36 2.80
CA SER A 303 12.93 26.25 3.52
C SER A 303 12.84 26.51 5.02
N GLN A 304 11.65 26.82 5.56
CA GLN A 304 11.45 27.08 6.97
C GLN A 304 10.83 25.86 7.68
N ALA A 305 11.23 25.62 8.92
CA ALA A 305 10.60 24.62 9.76
C ALA A 305 9.56 25.24 10.69
N TYR A 306 8.54 24.46 11.04
CA TYR A 306 7.53 24.82 12.03
C TYR A 306 7.10 23.61 12.85
N TYR A 307 6.36 23.87 13.93
CA TYR A 307 5.72 22.84 14.74
C TYR A 307 4.25 22.72 14.34
N THR A 308 3.86 21.53 13.87
CA THR A 308 2.47 21.23 13.48
C THR A 308 1.46 21.32 14.62
N SER A 309 1.93 21.37 15.88
CA SER A 309 1.09 21.56 17.06
C SER A 309 0.60 22.99 17.25
N THR A 310 1.32 23.98 16.71
CA THR A 310 0.98 25.41 16.88
C THR A 310 0.67 26.11 15.57
N SER A 311 1.22 25.61 14.46
CA SER A 311 1.18 26.26 13.16
C SER A 311 0.94 25.27 12.03
N THR A 312 0.51 25.79 10.89
CA THR A 312 0.34 25.04 9.63
C THR A 312 0.88 25.86 8.46
N CYS A 313 1.23 25.19 7.37
CA CYS A 313 1.73 25.82 6.15
C CYS A 313 0.60 25.96 5.12
N CYS A 314 0.12 27.17 4.87
CA CYS A 314 -0.88 27.45 3.84
C CYS A 314 -0.24 28.28 2.73
N ASN A 315 -0.24 27.75 1.50
CA ASN A 315 0.38 28.40 0.33
C ASN A 315 1.82 28.89 0.57
N GLY A 316 2.63 28.09 1.27
CA GLY A 316 4.04 28.42 1.53
C GLY A 316 4.27 29.43 2.67
N VAL A 317 3.22 29.80 3.42
CA VAL A 317 3.32 30.67 4.60
C VAL A 317 2.98 29.89 5.86
N ILE A 318 3.81 30.02 6.89
CA ILE A 318 3.57 29.44 8.22
C ILE A 318 2.60 30.35 8.97
N LEU A 319 1.47 29.79 9.39
CA LEU A 319 0.38 30.51 10.05
C LEU A 319 -0.08 29.73 11.30
N ALA A 320 -0.55 30.42 12.33
CA ALA A 320 -1.12 29.78 13.52
C ALA A 320 -2.42 29.03 13.18
N GLY A 321 -2.51 27.76 13.55
CA GLY A 321 -3.63 26.88 13.20
C GLY A 321 -3.18 25.46 12.91
N ASN A 322 -4.13 24.54 12.69
CA ASN A 322 -3.87 23.13 12.40
C ASN A 322 -4.45 22.65 11.06
N ALA A 323 -5.15 23.52 10.32
CA ALA A 323 -5.68 23.22 9.00
C ALA A 323 -5.72 24.49 8.12
N CYS A 324 -5.78 24.31 6.80
CA CYS A 324 -5.86 25.38 5.82
C CYS A 324 -7.24 25.43 5.15
N CYS A 325 -7.81 26.63 5.02
CA CYS A 325 -8.95 26.92 4.17
C CYS A 325 -8.51 27.93 3.12
N GLY A 326 -8.15 27.44 1.94
CA GLY A 326 -7.40 28.23 0.96
C GLY A 326 -6.04 28.66 1.53
N SER A 327 -5.76 29.96 1.54
CA SER A 327 -4.54 30.56 2.09
C SER A 327 -4.62 30.88 3.59
N GLN A 328 -5.76 30.64 4.25
CA GLN A 328 -5.96 30.98 5.67
C GLN A 328 -5.78 29.74 6.54
N ALA A 329 -5.07 29.87 7.65
CA ALA A 329 -5.03 28.85 8.68
C ALA A 329 -6.19 28.99 9.66
N TYR A 330 -6.67 27.86 10.19
CA TYR A 330 -7.74 27.81 11.18
C TYR A 330 -7.52 26.67 12.17
N TYR A 331 -8.25 26.70 13.28
CA TYR A 331 -8.28 25.60 14.25
C TYR A 331 -9.55 24.77 14.07
N THR A 332 -9.37 23.49 13.71
CA THR A 332 -10.48 22.54 13.51
C THR A 332 -11.36 22.32 14.76
N SER A 333 -10.88 22.72 15.94
CA SER A 333 -11.67 22.71 17.19
C SER A 333 -12.75 23.79 17.25
N SER A 334 -12.65 24.83 16.43
CA SER A 334 -13.52 26.01 16.51
C SER A 334 -14.14 26.42 15.17
N GLN A 335 -13.58 25.94 14.07
CA GLN A 335 -13.92 26.37 12.73
C GLN A 335 -13.90 25.18 11.75
N VAL A 336 -14.65 25.31 10.66
CA VAL A 336 -14.72 24.36 9.55
C VAL A 336 -14.59 25.10 8.22
N CYS A 337 -13.91 24.49 7.25
CA CYS A 337 -13.79 25.02 5.90
C CYS A 337 -14.86 24.42 4.98
N CYS A 338 -15.80 25.23 4.51
CA CYS A 338 -16.87 24.81 3.62
C CYS A 338 -16.72 25.51 2.27
N ASN A 339 -16.35 24.75 1.24
CA ASN A 339 -16.12 25.28 -0.12
C ASN A 339 -15.14 26.47 -0.15
N GLY A 340 -14.06 26.41 0.64
CA GLY A 340 -13.04 27.47 0.71
C GLY A 340 -13.42 28.67 1.60
N ILE A 341 -14.54 28.61 2.31
CA ILE A 341 -14.98 29.65 3.26
C ILE A 341 -14.91 29.10 4.68
N LEU A 342 -14.25 29.85 5.58
CA LEU A 342 -14.21 29.53 7.00
C LEU A 342 -15.54 29.87 7.67
N LYS A 343 -16.11 28.89 8.39
CA LYS A 343 -17.28 29.06 9.25
C LYS A 343 -16.93 28.69 10.69
N ALA A 344 -17.58 29.32 11.65
CA ALA A 344 -17.51 28.92 13.06
C ALA A 344 -18.28 27.61 13.29
N GLY A 345 -17.76 26.76 14.18
CA GLY A 345 -18.34 25.44 14.48
C GLY A 345 -17.70 24.32 13.67
N SER A 346 -18.32 23.14 13.75
CA SER A 346 -17.75 21.87 13.26
C SER A 346 -18.48 21.28 12.05
N VAL A 347 -19.49 21.96 11.49
CA VAL A 347 -20.35 21.41 10.43
C VAL A 347 -20.54 22.39 9.27
N CYS A 348 -20.42 21.86 8.05
CA CYS A 348 -20.90 22.45 6.81
C CYS A 348 -22.36 22.05 6.54
#